data_AF-A0AAV5LMC8-F1
#
_entry.id   AF-A0AAV5LMC8-F1
#
_cell.length_a   1.000
_cell.length_b   1.000
_cell.length_c   1.000
_cell.angle_alpha   90.00
_cell.angle_beta   90.00
_cell.angle_gamma   90.00
#
_symmetry.space_group_name_H-M   'P 1'
#
loop_
_entity.id
_entity.type
_entity.pdbx_description
1 polymer ?
#
loop_
_entity_poly.entity_id
_entity_poly.type
_entity_poly.pdbx_seq_one_letter_code
_entity_poly.pdbx_strand_id
1 'polypeptide(L)'
;MTEENLPRIRDVPVENRGDAFLNKLRRCLEIVDFRRFIEHFKAKQSLSDVRQSGVASAEILDMIETIFEMDDTLKELSDYVPTLESLPEDAVCIIRKILRTNIFRPFPSPTAVVSEEENESSIELYGPGDKRPLVEGSWIHLQCIYEFFQKIVDAGLLRDDHIDDSFITWFFNTAVEADDSREACFVADLLPSFWAKFPQKQLAIWRTVRSNLSRFVCPDRQSYIPSAVSSLLWFVSDRIPEWSVPLQEEHTHFLRLVLIPMHKIKSYPYFSHWLQMCLVRFMEKDSSLVNLIFEGILSGDPTPSTSELCLLDELIYLMKFSTIKEIDQPNAQLLFRRTANGLGGYEVKVAKKALDIASFNRFLELAKLHKEASIPVMILALQNAVNYSRNSSVPIIAKHILKKLYDVEKDVSWKLEDEEKKTKRTRI
;
A
#
# COMPACT_ATOMS: atom_id res chain seq x y z
N MET A 1 45.06 2.49 -22.93
CA MET A 1 45.84 2.02 -21.78
C MET A 1 45.03 0.92 -21.15
N THR A 2 45.58 -0.29 -21.12
CA THR A 2 44.99 -1.47 -20.51
C THR A 2 44.62 -1.16 -19.06
N GLU A 3 43.33 -1.28 -18.75
CA GLU A 3 42.69 -0.93 -17.47
C GLU A 3 43.22 -1.83 -16.36
N GLU A 4 44.25 -1.39 -15.63
CA GLU A 4 44.65 -2.03 -14.39
C GLU A 4 43.56 -1.85 -13.33
N ASN A 5 43.20 -2.95 -12.67
CA ASN A 5 42.32 -3.01 -11.51
C ASN A 5 42.54 -1.81 -10.57
N LEU A 6 41.55 -0.92 -10.48
CA LEU A 6 41.62 0.24 -9.59
C LEU A 6 41.83 -0.23 -8.15
N PRO A 7 42.85 0.27 -7.43
CA PRO A 7 43.16 -0.19 -6.07
C PRO A 7 41.98 0.05 -5.13
N ARG A 8 41.85 -0.80 -4.10
CA ARG A 8 40.81 -0.59 -3.08
C ARG A 8 41.04 0.74 -2.39
N ILE A 9 39.97 1.50 -2.12
CA ILE A 9 40.02 2.84 -1.52
C ILE A 9 40.75 2.80 -0.17
N ARG A 10 40.58 1.71 0.60
CA ARG A 10 41.25 1.54 1.91
C ARG A 10 42.76 1.42 1.79
N ASP A 11 43.26 0.87 0.69
CA ASP A 11 44.68 0.60 0.43
C ASP A 11 45.40 1.83 -0.16
N VAL A 12 44.64 2.86 -0.58
CA VAL A 12 45.17 4.13 -1.10
C VAL A 12 45.47 5.10 0.07
N PRO A 13 46.57 5.89 0.00
CA PRO A 13 46.86 6.96 0.97
C PRO A 13 45.68 7.91 1.14
N VAL A 14 45.45 8.41 2.36
CA VAL A 14 44.23 9.17 2.74
C VAL A 14 43.99 10.35 1.80
N GLU A 15 45.05 11.06 1.44
CA GLU A 15 45.05 12.20 0.52
C GLU A 15 44.53 11.88 -0.89
N ASN A 16 44.70 10.63 -1.35
CA ASN A 16 44.33 10.21 -2.70
C ASN A 16 43.01 9.41 -2.73
N ARG A 17 42.38 9.17 -1.58
CA ARG A 17 41.13 8.38 -1.50
C ARG A 17 39.96 9.04 -2.22
N GLY A 18 39.90 10.37 -2.22
CA GLY A 18 38.88 11.13 -2.96
C GLY A 18 38.95 10.88 -4.47
N ASP A 19 40.17 10.90 -5.05
CA ASP A 19 40.37 10.63 -6.47
C ASP A 19 40.11 9.16 -6.81
N ALA A 20 40.52 8.23 -5.94
CA ALA A 20 40.20 6.81 -6.09
C ALA A 20 38.69 6.55 -6.09
N PHE A 21 37.95 7.21 -5.19
CA PHE A 21 36.49 7.18 -5.14
C PHE A 21 35.86 7.69 -6.43
N LEU A 22 36.30 8.83 -6.95
CA LEU A 22 35.79 9.38 -8.22
C LEU A 22 36.08 8.47 -9.41
N ASN A 23 37.27 7.88 -9.49
CA ASN A 23 37.64 6.97 -10.58
C ASN A 23 36.81 5.69 -10.55
N LYS A 24 36.58 5.11 -9.37
CA LYS A 24 35.68 3.96 -9.20
C LYS A 24 34.23 4.30 -9.56
N LEU A 25 33.74 5.47 -9.15
CA LEU A 25 32.41 5.96 -9.56
C LEU A 25 32.28 6.09 -11.08
N ARG A 26 33.33 6.60 -11.76
CA ARG A 26 33.32 6.72 -13.23
C ARG A 26 33.27 5.36 -13.91
N ARG A 27 33.88 4.32 -13.35
CA ARG A 27 33.76 2.94 -13.87
C ARG A 27 32.32 2.45 -13.85
N CYS A 28 31.56 2.79 -12.81
CA CYS A 28 30.13 2.45 -12.72
C CYS A 28 29.22 3.20 -13.72
N LEU A 29 29.75 4.10 -14.56
CA LEU A 29 28.99 4.77 -15.64
C LEU A 29 28.86 3.96 -16.91
N GLU A 30 29.60 2.85 -17.05
CA GLU A 30 29.51 2.01 -18.23
C GLU A 30 28.10 1.47 -18.38
N ILE A 31 27.48 1.77 -19.52
CA ILE A 31 26.08 1.44 -19.78
C ILE A 31 26.00 -0.04 -20.15
N VAL A 32 25.30 -0.82 -19.33
CA VAL A 32 24.97 -2.19 -19.67
C VAL A 32 23.49 -2.27 -20.07
N ASP A 33 23.23 -2.54 -21.35
CA ASP A 33 21.87 -2.72 -21.85
C ASP A 33 21.35 -4.13 -21.54
N PHE A 34 20.74 -4.25 -20.38
CA PHE A 34 20.16 -5.50 -19.89
C PHE A 34 18.96 -6.00 -20.72
N ARG A 35 18.34 -5.18 -21.57
CA ARG A 35 17.19 -5.62 -22.38
C ARG A 35 17.63 -6.61 -23.44
N ARG A 36 18.76 -6.33 -24.10
CA ARG A 36 19.39 -7.27 -25.04
C ARG A 36 19.72 -8.62 -24.39
N PHE A 37 20.07 -8.60 -23.11
CA PHE A 37 20.37 -9.80 -22.34
C PHE A 37 19.11 -10.64 -22.07
N ILE A 38 18.04 -10.01 -21.57
CA ILE A 38 16.76 -10.64 -21.23
C ILE A 38 15.99 -11.10 -22.48
N GLU A 39 16.19 -10.48 -23.63
CA GLU A 39 15.63 -10.97 -24.90
C GLU A 39 16.31 -12.27 -25.36
N HIS A 40 17.60 -12.47 -25.05
CA HIS A 40 18.38 -13.63 -25.46
C HIS A 40 18.17 -14.85 -24.55
N PHE A 41 18.06 -14.63 -23.24
CA PHE A 41 17.72 -15.66 -22.25
C PHE A 41 16.30 -15.42 -21.79
N LYS A 42 15.40 -16.39 -21.98
CA LYS A 42 13.99 -16.33 -21.54
C LYS A 42 13.89 -15.51 -20.24
N ALA A 43 12.99 -14.52 -20.19
CA ALA A 43 12.79 -13.50 -19.14
C ALA A 43 12.49 -13.98 -17.71
N LYS A 44 13.01 -15.17 -17.34
CA LYS A 44 12.79 -15.92 -16.11
C LYS A 44 14.10 -16.44 -15.51
N GLN A 45 15.27 -16.14 -16.11
CA GLN A 45 16.58 -16.58 -15.61
C GLN A 45 17.38 -15.41 -15.04
N SER A 46 17.99 -15.61 -13.86
CA SER A 46 18.90 -14.64 -13.26
C SER A 46 20.23 -14.60 -14.02
N LEU A 47 20.93 -13.46 -13.98
CA LEU A 47 22.32 -13.32 -14.48
C LEU A 47 23.25 -14.42 -13.93
N SER A 48 23.07 -14.80 -12.67
CA SER A 48 23.82 -15.90 -12.02
C SER A 48 23.60 -17.24 -12.73
N ASP A 49 22.36 -17.50 -13.13
CA ASP A 49 21.95 -18.78 -13.71
C ASP A 49 22.46 -18.88 -15.15
N VAL A 50 22.40 -17.76 -15.89
CA VAL A 50 22.95 -17.66 -17.24
C VAL A 50 24.45 -17.90 -17.22
N ARG A 51 25.19 -17.29 -16.29
CA ARG A 51 26.64 -17.51 -16.13
C ARG A 51 26.98 -18.98 -15.91
N GLN A 52 26.19 -19.68 -15.09
CA GLN A 52 26.41 -21.09 -14.78
C GLN A 52 25.92 -22.05 -15.88
N SER A 53 25.00 -21.61 -16.74
CA SER A 53 24.40 -22.44 -17.78
C SER A 53 25.37 -22.89 -18.88
N GLY A 54 26.44 -22.12 -19.12
CA GLY A 54 27.41 -22.40 -20.19
C GLY A 54 26.88 -22.24 -21.63
N VAL A 55 25.65 -21.74 -21.80
CA VAL A 55 24.99 -21.57 -23.12
C VAL A 55 25.21 -20.16 -23.70
N ALA A 56 25.78 -19.24 -22.93
CA ALA A 56 26.00 -17.85 -23.32
C ALA A 56 27.19 -17.67 -24.28
N SER A 57 27.08 -16.73 -25.23
CA SER A 57 28.20 -16.33 -26.07
C SER A 57 29.31 -15.66 -25.24
N ALA A 58 30.55 -15.65 -25.76
CA ALA A 58 31.68 -15.03 -25.08
C ALA A 58 31.45 -13.53 -24.78
N GLU A 59 30.81 -12.80 -25.70
CA GLU A 59 30.45 -11.37 -25.52
C GLU A 59 29.51 -11.16 -24.33
N ILE A 60 28.57 -12.08 -24.12
CA ILE A 60 27.59 -11.99 -23.03
C ILE A 60 28.25 -12.30 -21.69
N LEU A 61 29.16 -13.28 -21.65
CA LEU A 61 29.92 -13.60 -20.44
C LEU A 61 30.81 -12.44 -20.00
N ASP A 62 31.49 -11.77 -20.95
CA ASP A 62 32.31 -10.58 -20.69
C ASP A 62 31.47 -9.42 -20.11
N MET A 63 30.27 -9.20 -20.65
CA MET A 63 29.32 -8.23 -20.07
C MET A 63 28.88 -8.63 -18.65
N ILE A 64 28.56 -9.91 -18.41
CA ILE A 64 28.21 -10.41 -17.07
C ILE A 64 29.37 -10.17 -16.08
N GLU A 65 30.61 -10.47 -16.49
CA GLU A 65 31.79 -10.26 -15.65
C GLU A 65 31.98 -8.77 -15.32
N THR A 66 31.82 -7.90 -16.32
CA THR A 66 31.83 -6.45 -16.11
C THR A 66 30.77 -6.00 -15.09
N ILE A 67 29.55 -6.55 -15.17
CA ILE A 67 28.49 -6.25 -14.19
C ILE A 67 28.89 -6.70 -12.77
N PHE A 68 29.43 -7.91 -12.61
CA PHE A 68 29.87 -8.38 -11.29
C PHE A 68 31.00 -7.53 -10.71
N GLU A 69 31.94 -7.07 -11.55
CA GLU A 69 32.98 -6.13 -11.14
C GLU A 69 32.41 -4.76 -10.73
N MET A 70 31.40 -4.27 -11.46
CA MET A 70 30.67 -3.05 -11.09
C MET A 70 29.93 -3.22 -9.76
N ASP A 71 29.30 -4.37 -9.51
CA ASP A 71 28.61 -4.69 -8.26
C ASP A 71 29.56 -4.68 -7.07
N ASP A 72 30.73 -5.30 -7.22
CA ASP A 72 31.75 -5.33 -6.19
C ASP A 72 32.34 -3.93 -5.95
N THR A 73 32.48 -3.13 -7.01
CA THR A 73 32.87 -1.71 -6.90
C THR A 73 31.80 -0.91 -6.16
N LEU A 74 30.51 -1.08 -6.46
CA LEU A 74 29.41 -0.39 -5.78
C LEU A 74 29.33 -0.76 -4.29
N LYS A 75 29.57 -2.03 -3.93
CA LYS A 75 29.65 -2.46 -2.53
C LYS A 75 30.83 -1.82 -1.81
N GLU A 76 32.00 -1.79 -2.44
CA GLU A 76 33.18 -1.11 -1.89
C GLU A 76 32.92 0.38 -1.67
N LEU A 77 32.29 1.05 -2.64
CA LEU A 77 31.88 2.45 -2.53
C LEU A 77 30.86 2.64 -1.39
N SER A 78 29.89 1.74 -1.27
CA SER A 78 28.88 1.76 -0.20
C SER A 78 29.49 1.63 1.19
N ASP A 79 30.51 0.79 1.34
CA ASP A 79 31.28 0.64 2.58
C ASP A 79 32.13 1.87 2.91
N TYR A 80 32.52 2.64 1.90
CA TYR A 80 33.33 3.84 2.06
C TYR A 80 32.49 5.09 2.36
N VAL A 81 31.24 5.16 1.86
CA VAL A 81 30.31 6.29 2.05
C VAL A 81 30.22 6.80 3.49
N PRO A 82 30.07 5.95 4.53
CA PRO A 82 29.97 6.43 5.92
C PRO A 82 31.23 7.15 6.44
N THR A 83 32.37 7.02 5.76
CA THR A 83 33.63 7.67 6.13
C THR A 83 33.80 9.05 5.47
N LEU A 84 32.93 9.40 4.53
CA LEU A 84 32.95 10.69 3.85
C LEU A 84 32.31 11.76 4.73
N GLU A 85 32.97 12.91 4.86
CA GLU A 85 32.39 14.10 5.49
C GLU A 85 31.48 14.88 4.52
N SER A 86 31.83 14.87 3.23
CA SER A 86 31.08 15.53 2.16
C SER A 86 31.29 14.82 0.83
N LEU A 87 30.35 15.03 -0.09
CA LEU A 87 30.40 14.47 -1.43
C LEU A 87 30.85 15.55 -2.42
N PRO A 88 31.94 15.32 -3.19
CA PRO A 88 32.36 16.26 -4.23
C PRO A 88 31.25 16.47 -5.28
N GLU A 89 31.12 17.69 -5.82
CA GLU A 89 30.09 18.01 -6.84
C GLU A 89 30.20 17.12 -8.09
N ASP A 90 31.44 16.79 -8.50
CA ASP A 90 31.70 15.84 -9.58
C ASP A 90 31.10 14.45 -9.27
N ALA A 91 31.20 13.99 -8.02
CA ALA A 91 30.62 12.72 -7.60
C ALA A 91 29.09 12.77 -7.66
N VAL A 92 28.47 13.88 -7.22
CA VAL A 92 27.01 14.08 -7.32
C VAL A 92 26.55 13.98 -8.76
N CYS A 93 27.27 14.62 -9.70
CA CYS A 93 26.95 14.55 -11.12
C CYS A 93 27.05 13.12 -11.67
N ILE A 94 28.09 12.38 -11.28
CA ILE A 94 28.29 10.98 -11.68
C ILE A 94 27.16 10.11 -11.13
N ILE A 95 26.84 10.21 -9.84
CA ILE A 95 25.78 9.43 -9.19
C ILE A 95 24.42 9.68 -9.85
N ARG A 96 24.06 10.95 -10.11
CA ARG A 96 22.84 11.29 -10.84
C ARG A 96 22.79 10.65 -12.21
N LYS A 97 23.92 10.54 -12.90
CA LYS A 97 24.01 9.90 -14.22
C LYS A 97 23.85 8.38 -14.11
N ILE A 98 24.50 7.73 -13.13
CA ILE A 98 24.32 6.29 -12.86
C ILE A 98 22.83 5.97 -12.65
N LEU A 99 22.14 6.76 -11.80
CA LEU A 99 20.72 6.57 -11.50
C LEU A 99 19.84 6.81 -12.73
N ARG A 100 20.08 7.87 -13.49
CA ARG A 100 19.32 8.16 -14.72
C ARG A 100 19.46 7.07 -15.78
N THR A 101 20.65 6.51 -15.92
CA THR A 101 20.93 5.49 -16.92
C THR A 101 20.32 4.14 -16.54
N ASN A 102 20.42 3.74 -15.27
CA ASN A 102 20.06 2.38 -14.85
C ASN A 102 18.64 2.30 -14.23
N ILE A 103 18.24 3.31 -13.45
CA ILE A 103 16.98 3.30 -12.70
C ILE A 103 15.84 3.93 -13.50
N PHE A 104 16.07 5.10 -14.13
CA PHE A 104 15.02 5.84 -14.84
C PHE A 104 14.78 5.29 -16.25
N ARG A 105 14.27 4.06 -16.29
CA ARG A 105 13.96 3.31 -17.51
C ARG A 105 12.45 3.22 -17.71
N PRO A 106 11.95 3.22 -18.95
CA PRO A 106 10.54 2.99 -19.21
C PRO A 106 10.21 1.53 -18.95
N PHE A 107 9.19 1.27 -18.12
CA PHE A 107 8.64 -0.07 -17.92
C PHE A 107 7.68 -0.43 -19.05
N PRO A 108 7.64 -1.69 -19.53
CA PRO A 108 6.66 -2.13 -20.51
C PRO A 108 5.24 -1.87 -19.98
N SER A 109 4.35 -1.38 -20.84
CA SER A 109 2.96 -1.15 -20.43
C SER A 109 2.37 -2.47 -19.92
N PRO A 110 1.61 -2.49 -18.79
CA PRO A 110 0.97 -3.71 -18.29
C PRO A 110 0.07 -4.41 -19.33
N THR A 111 -0.37 -3.68 -20.36
CA THR A 111 -1.13 -4.18 -21.52
C THR A 111 -0.29 -4.84 -22.61
N ALA A 112 1.02 -4.57 -22.69
CA ALA A 112 1.89 -5.07 -23.76
C ALA A 112 2.33 -6.53 -23.56
N VAL A 113 2.23 -7.07 -22.33
CA VAL A 113 2.65 -8.44 -21.98
C VAL A 113 1.46 -9.43 -22.00
N VAL A 114 0.26 -8.97 -22.40
CA VAL A 114 -0.92 -9.84 -22.51
C VAL A 114 -0.99 -10.45 -23.90
N SER A 115 -0.10 -11.40 -24.19
CA SER A 115 -0.39 -12.39 -25.23
C SER A 115 -1.50 -13.30 -24.69
N GLU A 116 -2.62 -13.36 -25.40
CA GLU A 116 -3.91 -13.96 -25.01
C GLU A 116 -3.87 -15.48 -24.70
N GLU A 117 -2.73 -16.15 -24.83
CA GLU A 117 -2.64 -17.62 -24.76
C GLU A 117 -2.42 -18.21 -23.35
N GLU A 118 -1.97 -17.43 -22.35
CA GLU A 118 -1.65 -17.98 -21.01
C GLU A 118 -2.80 -17.92 -19.98
N ASN A 119 -3.94 -17.32 -20.35
CA ASN A 119 -5.01 -17.03 -19.40
C ASN A 119 -5.95 -18.20 -19.08
N GLU A 120 -6.08 -19.26 -19.90
CA GLU A 120 -7.09 -20.30 -19.60
C GLU A 120 -6.58 -21.46 -18.73
N SER A 121 -5.29 -21.78 -18.75
CA SER A 121 -4.75 -22.95 -18.01
C SER A 121 -4.13 -22.61 -16.65
N SER A 122 -3.95 -21.33 -16.32
CA SER A 122 -3.35 -20.87 -15.06
C SER A 122 -4.37 -20.44 -14.00
N ILE A 123 -5.64 -20.27 -14.39
CA ILE A 123 -6.76 -19.86 -13.52
C ILE A 123 -7.14 -20.95 -12.50
N GLU A 124 -6.84 -22.23 -12.74
CA GLU A 124 -7.29 -23.32 -11.86
C GLU A 124 -6.34 -23.63 -10.68
N LEU A 125 -5.12 -23.09 -10.65
CA LEU A 125 -4.13 -23.39 -9.59
C LEU A 125 -3.77 -22.19 -8.71
N TYR A 126 -4.07 -20.96 -9.14
CA TYR A 126 -3.76 -19.76 -8.40
C TYR A 126 -4.97 -18.82 -8.41
N GLY A 127 -5.24 -18.17 -7.27
CA GLY A 127 -6.44 -17.35 -7.10
C GLY A 127 -6.47 -16.14 -8.04
N PRO A 128 -7.62 -15.45 -8.18
CA PRO A 128 -7.74 -14.26 -9.01
C PRO A 128 -6.85 -13.13 -8.46
N GLY A 129 -5.63 -13.02 -8.99
CA GLY A 129 -4.61 -12.07 -8.54
C GLY A 129 -3.16 -12.54 -8.74
N ASP A 130 -2.93 -13.85 -8.86
CA ASP A 130 -1.57 -14.40 -8.99
C ASP A 130 -1.11 -14.41 -10.46
N LYS A 131 -0.88 -13.21 -11.02
CA LYS A 131 0.08 -13.13 -12.13
C LYS A 131 1.43 -13.56 -11.57
N ARG A 132 2.10 -14.53 -12.22
CA ARG A 132 3.47 -14.89 -11.83
C ARG A 132 4.31 -13.61 -11.72
N PRO A 133 5.02 -13.37 -10.61
CA PRO A 133 5.79 -12.15 -10.46
C PRO A 133 6.81 -12.09 -11.59
N LEU A 134 6.79 -10.99 -12.34
CA LEU A 134 7.85 -10.69 -13.29
C LEU A 134 9.11 -10.45 -12.47
N VAL A 135 10.16 -11.18 -12.81
CA VAL A 135 11.45 -11.09 -12.12
C VAL A 135 12.37 -10.29 -13.00
N GLU A 136 12.87 -9.17 -12.48
CA GLU A 136 13.88 -8.37 -13.16
C GLU A 136 15.19 -9.16 -13.17
N GLY A 137 15.67 -9.54 -14.36
CA GLY A 137 16.85 -10.38 -14.54
C GLY A 137 18.12 -9.72 -14.00
N SER A 138 18.12 -8.38 -13.96
CA SER A 138 19.23 -7.54 -13.50
C SER A 138 19.08 -7.07 -12.07
N TRP A 139 18.14 -7.64 -11.31
CA TRP A 139 17.83 -7.18 -9.96
C TRP A 139 19.05 -7.12 -9.05
N ILE A 140 20.00 -8.06 -9.13
CA ILE A 140 21.21 -8.05 -8.29
C ILE A 140 22.03 -6.78 -8.50
N HIS A 141 22.20 -6.35 -9.75
CA HIS A 141 22.91 -5.12 -10.09
C HIS A 141 22.13 -3.88 -9.65
N LEU A 142 20.83 -3.84 -9.97
CA LEU A 142 19.95 -2.72 -9.59
C LEU A 142 19.88 -2.56 -8.07
N GLN A 143 19.83 -3.67 -7.33
CA GLN A 143 19.87 -3.69 -5.87
C GLN A 143 21.17 -3.05 -5.36
N CYS A 144 22.33 -3.35 -5.93
CA CYS A 144 23.58 -2.71 -5.55
C CYS A 144 23.55 -1.19 -5.78
N ILE A 145 22.96 -0.72 -6.89
CA ILE A 145 22.80 0.72 -7.17
C ILE A 145 21.87 1.38 -6.15
N TYR A 146 20.74 0.74 -5.85
CA TYR A 146 19.77 1.23 -4.89
C TYR A 146 20.33 1.29 -3.46
N GLU A 147 21.01 0.24 -3.01
CA GLU A 147 21.67 0.18 -1.70
C GLU A 147 22.77 1.23 -1.59
N PHE A 148 23.60 1.38 -2.63
CA PHE A 148 24.62 2.43 -2.68
C PHE A 148 24.01 3.82 -2.54
N PHE A 149 22.94 4.10 -3.29
CA PHE A 149 22.26 5.38 -3.22
C PHE A 149 21.58 5.62 -1.87
N GLN A 150 20.94 4.59 -1.29
CA GLN A 150 20.39 4.64 0.06
C GLN A 150 21.46 5.03 1.08
N LYS A 151 22.65 4.41 1.04
CA LYS A 151 23.76 4.77 1.95
C LYS A 151 24.12 6.24 1.86
N ILE A 152 24.16 6.80 0.66
CA ILE A 152 24.45 8.23 0.44
C ILE A 152 23.37 9.11 1.08
N VAL A 153 22.10 8.77 0.89
CA VAL A 153 20.95 9.51 1.45
C VAL A 153 20.94 9.42 2.98
N ASP A 154 21.12 8.23 3.54
CA ASP A 154 21.13 8.00 4.99
C ASP A 154 22.28 8.74 5.67
N ALA A 155 23.46 8.77 5.04
CA ALA A 155 24.62 9.53 5.47
C ALA A 155 24.42 11.06 5.39
N GLY A 156 23.36 11.54 4.71
CA GLY A 156 23.08 12.97 4.59
C GLY A 156 24.07 13.71 3.69
N LEU A 157 24.72 12.99 2.78
CA LEU A 157 25.74 13.56 1.88
C LEU A 157 25.15 14.34 0.70
N LEU A 158 23.83 14.26 0.49
CA LEU A 158 23.11 15.00 -0.54
C LEU A 158 22.34 16.17 0.09
N ARG A 159 22.41 17.32 -0.58
CA ARG A 159 21.65 18.53 -0.26
C ARG A 159 20.40 18.61 -1.14
N ASP A 160 19.44 19.46 -0.77
CA ASP A 160 18.20 19.65 -1.55
C ASP A 160 18.47 20.11 -3.00
N ASP A 161 19.51 20.92 -3.26
CA ASP A 161 19.88 21.41 -4.59
C ASP A 161 20.46 20.31 -5.50
N HIS A 162 20.95 19.22 -4.91
CA HIS A 162 21.42 18.06 -5.66
C HIS A 162 20.29 17.23 -6.26
N ILE A 163 19.04 17.41 -5.82
CA ILE A 163 17.89 16.62 -6.25
C ILE A 163 16.80 17.55 -6.77
N ASP A 164 16.49 17.46 -8.06
CA ASP A 164 15.39 18.23 -8.64
C ASP A 164 14.04 17.50 -8.50
N ASP A 165 12.94 18.23 -8.66
CA ASP A 165 11.59 17.69 -8.49
C ASP A 165 11.28 16.61 -9.55
N SER A 166 11.91 16.72 -10.72
CA SER A 166 11.82 15.70 -11.77
C SER A 166 12.48 14.39 -11.34
N PHE A 167 13.62 14.44 -10.65
CA PHE A 167 14.26 13.28 -10.06
C PHE A 167 13.33 12.61 -9.05
N ILE A 168 12.73 13.37 -8.12
CA ILE A 168 11.78 12.84 -7.13
C ILE A 168 10.62 12.13 -7.82
N THR A 169 10.07 12.76 -8.86
CA THR A 169 8.96 12.20 -9.64
C THR A 169 9.35 10.88 -10.31
N TRP A 170 10.47 10.88 -11.04
CA TRP A 170 10.95 9.67 -11.72
C TRP A 170 11.29 8.54 -10.75
N PHE A 171 12.00 8.87 -9.67
CA PHE A 171 12.43 7.88 -8.68
C PHE A 171 11.24 7.20 -8.00
N PHE A 172 10.29 7.97 -7.45
CA PHE A 172 9.15 7.36 -6.75
C PHE A 172 8.04 6.83 -7.68
N ASN A 173 7.99 7.23 -8.95
CA ASN A 173 7.14 6.56 -9.94
C ASN A 173 7.56 5.10 -10.15
N THR A 174 8.86 4.79 -10.03
CA THR A 174 9.35 3.41 -10.08
C THR A 174 8.66 2.50 -9.06
N ALA A 175 8.26 3.02 -7.89
CA ALA A 175 7.51 2.25 -6.90
C ALA A 175 6.19 1.66 -7.46
N VAL A 176 5.60 2.30 -8.47
CA VAL A 176 4.33 1.89 -9.07
C VAL A 176 4.49 1.31 -10.47
N GLU A 177 5.58 1.67 -11.16
CA GLU A 177 5.81 1.26 -12.54
C GLU A 177 6.69 0.02 -12.65
N ALA A 178 7.45 -0.33 -11.60
CA ALA A 178 8.32 -1.49 -11.62
C ALA A 178 7.56 -2.81 -11.77
N ASP A 179 8.06 -3.66 -12.67
CA ASP A 179 7.53 -5.02 -12.88
C ASP A 179 7.88 -5.96 -11.71
N ASP A 180 9.05 -5.75 -11.10
CA ASP A 180 9.55 -6.54 -9.97
C ASP A 180 9.09 -5.95 -8.64
N SER A 181 8.46 -6.79 -7.81
CA SER A 181 7.96 -6.39 -6.49
C SER A 181 9.05 -5.89 -5.55
N ARG A 182 10.27 -6.41 -5.67
CA ARG A 182 11.40 -6.04 -4.82
C ARG A 182 11.84 -4.61 -5.11
N GLU A 183 11.93 -4.24 -6.39
CA GLU A 183 12.26 -2.88 -6.81
C GLU A 183 11.19 -1.89 -6.34
N ALA A 184 9.92 -2.24 -6.57
CA ALA A 184 8.79 -1.42 -6.17
C ALA A 184 8.80 -1.13 -4.65
N CYS A 185 8.95 -2.17 -3.83
CA CYS A 185 8.99 -2.04 -2.38
C CYS A 185 10.22 -1.28 -1.89
N PHE A 186 11.42 -1.57 -2.44
CA PHE A 186 12.65 -0.89 -2.03
C PHE A 186 12.52 0.62 -2.21
N VAL A 187 12.05 1.07 -3.38
CA VAL A 187 11.85 2.50 -3.65
C VAL A 187 10.83 3.12 -2.72
N ALA A 188 9.72 2.42 -2.44
CA ALA A 188 8.69 2.93 -1.54
C ALA A 188 9.19 3.03 -0.09
N ASP A 189 9.99 2.09 0.37
CA ASP A 189 10.54 2.06 1.73
C ASP A 189 11.59 3.16 1.97
N LEU A 190 12.14 3.76 0.91
CA LEU A 190 13.03 4.93 1.01
C LEU A 190 12.29 6.26 1.24
N LEU A 191 10.96 6.32 1.06
CA LEU A 191 10.18 7.55 1.20
C LEU A 191 10.40 8.30 2.52
N PRO A 192 10.38 7.65 3.71
CA PRO A 192 10.60 8.34 4.97
C PRO A 192 12.00 8.97 5.07
N SER A 193 13.04 8.24 4.63
CA SER A 193 14.41 8.78 4.60
C SER A 193 14.49 10.01 3.71
N PHE A 194 13.90 9.97 2.52
CA PHE A 194 13.86 11.13 1.62
C PHE A 194 13.09 12.30 2.22
N TRP A 195 11.92 12.04 2.79
CA TRP A 195 11.10 13.08 3.43
C TRP A 195 11.83 13.80 4.56
N ALA A 196 12.59 13.05 5.37
CA ALA A 196 13.34 13.59 6.49
C ALA A 196 14.61 14.34 6.03
N LYS A 197 15.28 13.87 4.98
CA LYS A 197 16.57 14.44 4.51
C LYS A 197 16.41 15.62 3.56
N PHE A 198 15.28 15.73 2.86
CA PHE A 198 15.04 16.76 1.84
C PHE A 198 13.80 17.61 2.17
N PRO A 199 13.87 18.50 3.18
CA PRO A 199 12.73 19.31 3.60
C PRO A 199 12.20 20.23 2.48
N GLN A 200 13.05 20.71 1.56
CA GLN A 200 12.60 21.57 0.45
C GLN A 200 11.87 20.77 -0.64
N LYS A 201 11.96 19.44 -0.60
CA LYS A 201 11.37 18.51 -1.58
C LYS A 201 10.10 17.83 -1.10
N GLN A 202 9.67 18.06 0.14
CA GLN A 202 8.48 17.45 0.72
C GLN A 202 7.22 17.65 -0.14
N LEU A 203 7.01 18.85 -0.70
CA LEU A 203 5.87 19.10 -1.59
C LEU A 203 5.95 18.28 -2.89
N ALA A 204 7.14 18.12 -3.48
CA ALA A 204 7.34 17.30 -4.66
C ALA A 204 7.11 15.81 -4.34
N ILE A 205 7.64 15.32 -3.22
CA ILE A 205 7.43 13.95 -2.73
C ILE A 205 5.93 13.69 -2.53
N TRP A 206 5.23 14.58 -1.83
CA TRP A 206 3.79 14.46 -1.58
C TRP A 206 2.98 14.40 -2.87
N ARG A 207 3.25 15.30 -3.83
CA ARG A 207 2.58 15.32 -5.14
C ARG A 207 2.78 14.02 -5.90
N THR A 208 4.00 13.47 -5.88
CA THR A 208 4.33 12.21 -6.53
C THR A 208 3.61 11.03 -5.88
N VAL A 209 3.66 10.90 -4.54
CA VAL A 209 2.95 9.83 -3.82
C VAL A 209 1.44 9.91 -4.06
N ARG A 210 0.85 11.10 -4.00
CA ARG A 210 -0.57 11.33 -4.27
C ARG A 210 -0.94 10.92 -5.69
N SER A 211 -0.15 11.36 -6.68
CA SER A 211 -0.31 10.99 -8.09
C SER A 211 -0.26 9.47 -8.23
N ASN A 212 0.74 8.82 -7.64
CA ASN A 212 0.92 7.38 -7.70
C ASN A 212 -0.25 6.61 -7.11
N LEU A 213 -0.76 7.02 -5.94
CA LEU A 213 -1.94 6.41 -5.33
C LEU A 213 -3.21 6.65 -6.16
N SER A 214 -3.37 7.83 -6.77
CA SER A 214 -4.53 8.14 -7.60
C SER A 214 -4.66 7.25 -8.84
N ARG A 215 -3.53 6.81 -9.40
CA ARG A 215 -3.49 5.90 -10.58
C ARG A 215 -4.14 4.55 -10.30
N PHE A 216 -4.25 4.11 -9.05
CA PHE A 216 -4.87 2.82 -8.71
C PHE A 216 -6.39 2.83 -8.74
N VAL A 217 -6.99 4.00 -8.57
CA VAL A 217 -8.45 4.16 -8.64
C VAL A 217 -8.92 4.24 -10.10
N CYS A 218 -8.02 4.57 -11.04
CA CYS A 218 -8.33 4.66 -12.46
C CYS A 218 -8.76 3.28 -13.03
N PRO A 219 -9.90 3.20 -13.74
CA PRO A 219 -10.45 1.93 -14.23
C PRO A 219 -9.51 1.10 -15.12
N ASP A 220 -8.62 1.75 -15.86
CA ASP A 220 -7.65 1.15 -16.77
C ASP A 220 -6.51 0.40 -16.05
N ARG A 221 -6.30 0.63 -14.75
CA ARG A 221 -5.20 0.02 -13.96
C ARG A 221 -5.64 -0.87 -12.80
N GLN A 222 -6.94 -1.17 -12.67
CA GLN A 222 -7.49 -2.00 -11.58
C GLN A 222 -7.02 -3.47 -11.57
N SER A 223 -6.38 -3.96 -12.65
CA SER A 223 -5.84 -5.32 -12.75
C SER A 223 -4.42 -5.47 -12.19
N TYR A 224 -3.74 -4.36 -11.85
CA TYR A 224 -2.37 -4.38 -11.36
C TYR A 224 -2.37 -4.45 -9.82
N ILE A 225 -1.58 -5.37 -9.24
CA ILE A 225 -1.33 -5.47 -7.80
C ILE A 225 0.04 -4.81 -7.55
N PRO A 226 0.09 -3.57 -7.09
CA PRO A 226 1.34 -2.85 -6.94
C PRO A 226 1.92 -3.25 -5.58
N SER A 227 3.06 -3.92 -5.59
CA SER A 227 3.73 -4.40 -4.38
C SER A 227 4.02 -3.27 -3.38
N ALA A 228 4.18 -2.04 -3.88
CA ALA A 228 4.48 -0.85 -3.08
C ALA A 228 3.27 -0.14 -2.44
N VAL A 229 2.00 -0.46 -2.77
CA VAL A 229 0.86 0.34 -2.26
C VAL A 229 0.84 0.41 -0.74
N SER A 230 1.13 -0.71 -0.09
CA SER A 230 1.18 -0.80 1.36
C SER A 230 2.20 0.17 1.95
N SER A 231 3.42 0.21 1.41
CA SER A 231 4.47 1.16 1.86
C SER A 231 4.09 2.62 1.57
N LEU A 232 3.46 2.90 0.42
CA LEU A 232 2.95 4.24 0.11
C LEU A 232 1.87 4.68 1.10
N LEU A 233 0.88 3.83 1.38
CA LEU A 233 -0.18 4.11 2.34
C LEU A 233 0.35 4.22 3.77
N TRP A 234 1.34 3.40 4.14
CA TRP A 234 2.01 3.53 5.42
C TRP A 234 2.64 4.92 5.57
N PHE A 235 3.41 5.36 4.57
CA PHE A 235 4.00 6.70 4.54
C PHE A 235 2.93 7.78 4.65
N VAL A 236 1.83 7.68 3.89
CA VAL A 236 0.70 8.61 4.00
C VAL A 236 0.13 8.64 5.41
N SER A 237 -0.10 7.47 6.02
CA SER A 237 -0.66 7.36 7.37
C SER A 237 0.21 8.04 8.42
N ASP A 238 1.53 8.01 8.24
CA ASP A 238 2.49 8.66 9.14
C ASP A 238 2.51 10.19 8.96
N ARG A 239 2.15 10.69 7.77
CA ARG A 239 2.13 12.13 7.45
C ARG A 239 0.83 12.83 7.83
N ILE A 240 -0.32 12.15 7.82
CA ILE A 240 -1.63 12.75 8.16
C ILE A 240 -1.61 13.48 9.53
N PRO A 241 -1.03 12.93 10.61
CA PRO A 241 -0.95 13.62 11.90
C PRO A 241 -0.22 14.96 11.87
N GLU A 242 0.70 15.18 10.93
CA GLU A 242 1.50 16.41 10.80
C GLU A 242 0.75 17.56 10.12
N TRP A 243 -0.36 17.29 9.42
CA TRP A 243 -1.09 18.33 8.70
C TRP A 243 -1.73 19.37 9.63
N SER A 244 -1.87 20.61 9.19
CA SER A 244 -2.56 21.64 9.97
C SER A 244 -4.08 21.40 9.95
N VAL A 245 -4.77 21.85 11.02
CA VAL A 245 -6.23 21.98 11.06
C VAL A 245 -6.57 23.49 11.00
N PRO A 246 -7.51 23.94 10.14
CA PRO A 246 -8.34 23.14 9.23
C PRO A 246 -7.52 22.45 8.14
N LEU A 247 -7.96 21.25 7.75
CA LEU A 247 -7.32 20.50 6.68
C LEU A 247 -7.40 21.27 5.37
N GLN A 248 -6.32 21.23 4.58
CA GLN A 248 -6.33 21.80 3.25
C GLN A 248 -7.30 21.03 2.34
N GLU A 249 -7.88 21.76 1.39
CA GLU A 249 -8.82 21.21 0.41
C GLU A 249 -8.25 19.99 -0.30
N GLU A 250 -6.95 20.01 -0.65
CA GLU A 250 -6.30 18.88 -1.31
C GLU A 250 -6.24 17.60 -0.47
N HIS A 251 -6.13 17.71 0.86
CA HIS A 251 -6.12 16.54 1.75
C HIS A 251 -7.51 15.90 1.80
N THR A 252 -8.56 16.72 1.88
CA THR A 252 -9.95 16.24 1.86
C THR A 252 -10.34 15.65 0.50
N HIS A 253 -9.84 16.21 -0.61
CA HIS A 253 -10.01 15.64 -1.94
C HIS A 253 -9.28 14.31 -2.07
N PHE A 254 -8.07 14.19 -1.52
CA PHE A 254 -7.32 12.94 -1.54
C PHE A 254 -8.06 11.82 -0.78
N LEU A 255 -8.65 12.11 0.38
CA LEU A 255 -9.51 11.17 1.10
C LEU A 255 -10.70 10.72 0.23
N ARG A 256 -11.43 11.68 -0.35
CA ARG A 256 -12.68 11.42 -1.12
C ARG A 256 -12.45 10.69 -2.43
N LEU A 257 -11.41 11.08 -3.17
CA LEU A 257 -11.21 10.65 -4.56
C LEU A 257 -10.19 9.52 -4.69
N VAL A 258 -9.35 9.29 -3.67
CA VAL A 258 -8.33 8.25 -3.70
C VAL A 258 -8.58 7.21 -2.62
N LEU A 259 -8.44 7.56 -1.34
CA LEU A 259 -8.47 6.57 -0.25
C LEU A 259 -9.80 5.83 -0.13
N ILE A 260 -10.93 6.55 -0.14
CA ILE A 260 -12.25 5.90 -0.05
C ILE A 260 -12.49 4.97 -1.27
N PRO A 261 -12.30 5.41 -2.53
CA PRO A 261 -12.46 4.52 -3.68
C PRO A 261 -11.53 3.30 -3.71
N MET A 262 -10.37 3.33 -3.06
CA MET A 262 -9.45 2.18 -3.02
C MET A 262 -10.06 0.90 -2.42
N HIS A 263 -11.12 1.01 -1.60
CA HIS A 263 -11.87 -0.15 -1.06
C HIS A 263 -12.61 -0.94 -2.14
N LYS A 264 -12.85 -0.34 -3.31
CA LYS A 264 -13.58 -0.95 -4.43
C LYS A 264 -12.65 -1.68 -5.40
N ILE A 265 -11.32 -1.55 -5.22
CA ILE A 265 -10.33 -2.21 -6.08
C ILE A 265 -10.21 -3.69 -5.68
N LYS A 266 -10.06 -4.58 -6.67
CA LYS A 266 -9.94 -6.03 -6.44
C LYS A 266 -8.79 -6.39 -5.48
N SER A 267 -7.69 -5.65 -5.52
CA SER A 267 -6.51 -5.86 -4.69
C SER A 267 -6.56 -5.22 -3.30
N TYR A 268 -7.70 -4.63 -2.89
CA TYR A 268 -7.89 -4.06 -1.56
C TYR A 268 -7.38 -4.92 -0.38
N PRO A 269 -7.63 -6.25 -0.34
CA PRO A 269 -7.15 -7.07 0.78
C PRO A 269 -5.65 -6.95 1.08
N TYR A 270 -4.82 -6.73 0.05
CA TYR A 270 -3.35 -6.67 0.18
C TYR A 270 -2.84 -5.44 0.94
N PHE A 271 -3.62 -4.35 0.94
CA PHE A 271 -3.23 -3.08 1.57
C PHE A 271 -4.27 -2.54 2.56
N SER A 272 -5.30 -3.35 2.86
CA SER A 272 -6.44 -3.00 3.72
C SER A 272 -6.02 -2.42 5.07
N HIS A 273 -5.00 -3.01 5.72
CA HIS A 273 -4.51 -2.51 7.01
C HIS A 273 -4.01 -1.06 6.95
N TRP A 274 -3.16 -0.73 5.97
CA TRP A 274 -2.62 0.63 5.86
C TRP A 274 -3.65 1.64 5.38
N LEU A 275 -4.62 1.20 4.57
CA LEU A 275 -5.76 2.03 4.20
C LEU A 275 -6.62 2.38 5.43
N GLN A 276 -6.94 1.38 6.25
CA GLN A 276 -7.62 1.57 7.54
C GLN A 276 -6.87 2.55 8.44
N MET A 277 -5.53 2.42 8.55
CA MET A 277 -4.73 3.37 9.33
C MET A 277 -4.87 4.80 8.79
N CYS A 278 -4.83 5.01 7.48
CA CYS A 278 -5.05 6.34 6.89
C CYS A 278 -6.41 6.92 7.29
N LEU A 279 -7.50 6.15 7.15
CA LEU A 279 -8.85 6.62 7.49
C LEU A 279 -8.97 7.00 8.97
N VAL A 280 -8.40 6.19 9.86
CA VAL A 280 -8.37 6.46 11.31
C VAL A 280 -7.63 7.75 11.59
N ARG A 281 -6.46 7.97 10.97
CA ARG A 281 -5.72 9.23 11.15
C ARG A 281 -6.51 10.43 10.67
N PHE A 282 -7.28 10.32 9.58
CA PHE A 282 -8.19 11.39 9.15
C PHE A 282 -9.29 11.66 10.19
N MET A 283 -9.91 10.62 10.75
CA MET A 283 -10.96 10.75 11.77
C MET A 283 -10.42 11.39 13.07
N GLU A 284 -9.23 10.99 13.52
CA GLU A 284 -8.56 11.59 14.68
C GLU A 284 -8.23 13.07 14.43
N LYS A 285 -7.93 13.43 13.17
CA LYS A 285 -7.54 14.78 12.78
C LYS A 285 -8.72 15.74 12.65
N ASP A 286 -9.83 15.27 12.09
CA ASP A 286 -11.05 16.03 11.88
C ASP A 286 -12.27 15.10 11.95
N SER A 287 -13.02 15.19 13.04
CA SER A 287 -14.20 14.35 13.27
C SER A 287 -15.38 14.66 12.36
N SER A 288 -15.38 15.79 11.64
CA SER A 288 -16.40 16.07 10.62
C SER A 288 -16.33 15.10 9.43
N LEU A 289 -15.18 14.42 9.25
CA LEU A 289 -14.96 13.45 8.18
C LEU A 289 -15.51 12.05 8.49
N VAL A 290 -15.99 11.78 9.70
CA VAL A 290 -16.50 10.45 10.09
C VAL A 290 -17.63 10.00 9.17
N ASN A 291 -18.68 10.80 9.00
CA ASN A 291 -19.81 10.43 8.14
C ASN A 291 -19.40 10.25 6.68
N LEU A 292 -18.50 11.11 6.18
CA LEU A 292 -17.96 10.97 4.82
C LEU A 292 -17.29 9.60 4.62
N ILE A 293 -16.47 9.19 5.58
CA ILE A 293 -15.71 7.94 5.51
C ILE A 293 -16.67 6.75 5.56
N PHE A 294 -17.58 6.73 6.55
CA PHE A 294 -18.56 5.66 6.69
C PHE A 294 -19.47 5.56 5.45
N GLU A 295 -19.96 6.69 4.95
CA GLU A 295 -20.79 6.73 3.75
C GLU A 295 -20.01 6.15 2.56
N GLY A 296 -18.77 6.60 2.34
CA GLY A 296 -17.96 6.18 1.22
C GLY A 296 -17.62 4.69 1.18
N ILE A 297 -17.30 4.09 2.32
CA ILE A 297 -16.93 2.66 2.41
C ILE A 297 -18.16 1.74 2.45
N LEU A 298 -19.29 2.22 2.99
CA LEU A 298 -20.54 1.46 3.04
C LEU A 298 -21.38 1.59 1.75
N SER A 299 -21.21 2.68 1.00
CA SER A 299 -21.85 2.92 -0.30
C SER A 299 -21.12 2.16 -1.42
N GLY A 300 -21.38 0.86 -1.50
CA GLY A 300 -20.85 0.00 -2.55
C GLY A 300 -21.66 -1.26 -2.75
N ASP A 301 -21.56 -1.80 -3.96
CA ASP A 301 -22.13 -3.11 -4.31
C ASP A 301 -21.54 -4.22 -3.41
N PRO A 302 -22.16 -5.41 -3.38
CA PRO A 302 -21.60 -6.56 -2.69
C PRO A 302 -20.18 -6.86 -3.20
N THR A 303 -19.21 -6.91 -2.30
CA THR A 303 -17.82 -7.21 -2.63
C THR A 303 -17.56 -8.71 -2.58
N PRO A 304 -16.52 -9.23 -3.24
CA PRO A 304 -16.05 -10.61 -3.04
C PRO A 304 -15.84 -10.91 -1.55
N SER A 305 -16.00 -12.17 -1.14
CA SER A 305 -15.99 -12.57 0.28
C SER A 305 -14.70 -12.19 1.03
N THR A 306 -13.55 -12.21 0.35
CA THR A 306 -12.25 -11.79 0.90
C THR A 306 -12.19 -10.29 1.17
N SER A 307 -12.65 -9.47 0.23
CA SER A 307 -12.77 -8.01 0.41
C SER A 307 -13.81 -7.65 1.47
N GLU A 308 -14.94 -8.38 1.52
CA GLU A 308 -15.95 -8.18 2.55
C GLU A 308 -15.39 -8.46 3.96
N LEU A 309 -14.61 -9.54 4.12
CA LEU A 309 -13.98 -9.84 5.40
C LEU A 309 -13.07 -8.69 5.88
N CYS A 310 -12.25 -8.14 4.97
CA CYS A 310 -11.37 -7.02 5.29
C CYS A 310 -12.17 -5.76 5.64
N LEU A 311 -13.23 -5.45 4.86
CA LEU A 311 -14.09 -4.29 5.12
C LEU A 311 -14.82 -4.39 6.48
N LEU A 312 -15.32 -5.58 6.83
CA LEU A 312 -15.98 -5.78 8.13
C LEU A 312 -14.99 -5.63 9.30
N ASP A 313 -13.76 -6.12 9.15
CA ASP A 313 -12.70 -5.88 10.15
C ASP A 313 -12.35 -4.39 10.26
N GLU A 314 -12.31 -3.70 9.12
CA GLU A 314 -12.12 -2.26 9.02
C GLU A 314 -13.19 -1.47 9.78
N LEU A 315 -14.46 -1.80 9.56
CA LEU A 315 -15.59 -1.15 10.23
C LEU A 315 -15.53 -1.30 11.76
N ILE A 316 -15.12 -2.46 12.28
CA ILE A 316 -14.93 -2.63 13.74
C ILE A 316 -13.90 -1.62 14.25
N TYR A 317 -12.80 -1.48 13.52
CA TYR A 317 -11.73 -0.58 13.93
C TYR A 317 -12.15 0.88 13.81
N LEU A 318 -12.74 1.31 12.70
CA LEU A 318 -13.23 2.69 12.53
C LEU A 318 -14.26 3.04 13.60
N MET A 319 -15.18 2.13 13.93
CA MET A 319 -16.11 2.35 15.03
C MET A 319 -15.39 2.59 16.36
N LYS A 320 -14.22 1.99 16.65
CA LYS A 320 -13.49 2.28 17.90
C LYS A 320 -13.03 3.74 18.00
N PHE A 321 -12.82 4.41 16.87
CA PHE A 321 -12.34 5.78 16.80
C PHE A 321 -13.44 6.82 16.49
N SER A 322 -14.70 6.41 16.34
CA SER A 322 -15.85 7.33 16.24
C SER A 322 -16.74 7.28 17.48
N THR A 323 -17.56 8.29 17.70
CA THR A 323 -18.62 8.30 18.70
C THR A 323 -19.98 8.00 18.07
N ILE A 324 -20.94 7.56 18.88
CA ILE A 324 -22.30 7.30 18.41
C ILE A 324 -23.04 8.55 17.92
N LYS A 325 -22.55 9.76 18.27
CA LYS A 325 -23.13 11.04 17.83
C LYS A 325 -22.56 11.49 16.49
N GLU A 326 -21.33 11.05 16.16
CA GLU A 326 -20.67 11.38 14.91
C GLU A 326 -21.19 10.53 13.76
N ILE A 327 -21.63 9.30 14.00
CA ILE A 327 -22.26 8.46 12.98
C ILE A 327 -23.74 8.83 12.89
N ASP A 328 -24.14 9.40 11.76
CA ASP A 328 -25.52 9.78 11.51
C ASP A 328 -26.44 8.57 11.21
N GLN A 329 -27.75 8.85 11.19
CA GLN A 329 -28.76 7.82 10.97
C GLN A 329 -28.60 7.08 9.62
N PRO A 330 -28.38 7.75 8.47
CA PRO A 330 -28.11 7.07 7.20
C PRO A 330 -26.93 6.10 7.26
N ASN A 331 -25.79 6.51 7.83
CA ASN A 331 -24.61 5.67 7.93
C ASN A 331 -24.81 4.51 8.90
N ALA A 332 -25.50 4.75 10.03
CA ALA A 332 -25.90 3.69 10.94
C ALA A 332 -26.76 2.63 10.23
N GLN A 333 -27.75 3.05 9.43
CA GLN A 333 -28.59 2.12 8.65
C GLN A 333 -27.78 1.28 7.66
N LEU A 334 -26.85 1.89 6.94
CA LEU A 334 -25.96 1.19 6.01
C LEU A 334 -25.10 0.16 6.75
N LEU A 335 -24.57 0.51 7.92
CA LEU A 335 -23.76 -0.37 8.76
C LEU A 335 -24.58 -1.59 9.25
N PHE A 336 -25.81 -1.37 9.72
CA PHE A 336 -26.72 -2.47 10.11
C PHE A 336 -27.02 -3.38 8.92
N ARG A 337 -27.34 -2.81 7.76
CA ARG A 337 -27.63 -3.58 6.55
C ARG A 337 -26.43 -4.41 6.08
N ARG A 338 -25.22 -3.84 6.08
CA ARG A 338 -24.00 -4.58 5.69
C ARG A 338 -23.71 -5.73 6.66
N THR A 339 -23.88 -5.49 7.96
CA THR A 339 -23.70 -6.52 9.00
C THR A 339 -24.75 -7.63 8.86
N ALA A 340 -26.01 -7.29 8.62
CA ALA A 340 -27.08 -8.24 8.36
C ALA A 340 -26.81 -9.11 7.11
N ASN A 341 -26.31 -8.50 6.03
CA ASN A 341 -25.92 -9.23 4.82
C ASN A 341 -24.75 -10.19 5.10
N GLY A 342 -23.74 -9.76 5.86
CA GLY A 342 -22.61 -10.61 6.26
C GLY A 342 -23.03 -11.85 7.05
N LEU A 343 -24.08 -11.74 7.89
CA LEU A 343 -24.66 -12.87 8.62
C LEU A 343 -25.40 -13.87 7.71
N GLY A 344 -25.99 -13.39 6.61
CA GLY A 344 -26.73 -14.22 5.65
C GLY A 344 -25.87 -14.88 4.57
N GLY A 345 -24.58 -14.54 4.49
CA GLY A 345 -23.66 -15.05 3.47
C GLY A 345 -23.29 -16.53 3.64
N TYR A 346 -22.80 -17.15 2.55
CA TYR A 346 -22.36 -18.55 2.55
C TYR A 346 -21.00 -18.77 3.25
N GLU A 347 -20.19 -17.72 3.40
CA GLU A 347 -18.83 -17.81 3.95
C GLU A 347 -18.83 -17.63 5.47
N VAL A 348 -18.42 -18.68 6.20
CA VAL A 348 -18.44 -18.71 7.67
C VAL A 348 -17.55 -17.63 8.29
N LYS A 349 -16.41 -17.30 7.65
CA LYS A 349 -15.49 -16.26 8.15
C LYS A 349 -16.17 -14.88 8.16
N VAL A 350 -16.91 -14.56 7.10
CA VAL A 350 -17.68 -13.31 6.97
C VAL A 350 -18.78 -13.26 8.04
N ALA A 351 -19.54 -14.35 8.19
CA ALA A 351 -20.60 -14.42 9.21
C ALA A 351 -20.06 -14.25 10.65
N LYS A 352 -18.92 -14.85 10.97
CA LYS A 352 -18.26 -14.66 12.27
C LYS A 352 -17.82 -13.21 12.49
N LYS A 353 -17.22 -12.57 11.48
CA LYS A 353 -16.82 -11.16 11.59
C LYS A 353 -18.02 -10.22 11.71
N ALA A 354 -19.13 -10.52 11.04
CA ALA A 354 -20.38 -9.79 11.21
C ALA A 354 -20.97 -9.95 12.62
N LEU A 355 -20.83 -11.13 13.24
CA LEU A 355 -21.19 -11.32 14.65
C LEU A 355 -20.28 -10.51 15.58
N ASP A 356 -18.98 -10.42 15.29
CA ASP A 356 -18.05 -9.57 16.06
C ASP A 356 -18.52 -8.11 16.04
N ILE A 357 -18.88 -7.56 14.87
CA ILE A 357 -19.50 -6.23 14.73
C ILE A 357 -20.78 -6.13 15.57
N ALA A 358 -21.71 -7.08 15.40
CA ALA A 358 -22.99 -7.06 16.09
C ALA A 358 -22.87 -7.17 17.62
N SER A 359 -21.76 -7.75 18.10
CA SER A 359 -21.43 -7.84 19.52
C SER A 359 -20.71 -6.61 20.08
N PHE A 360 -20.21 -5.72 19.20
CA PHE A 360 -19.43 -4.56 19.59
C PHE A 360 -20.30 -3.53 20.33
N ASN A 361 -19.83 -3.06 21.49
CA ASN A 361 -20.63 -2.21 22.38
C ASN A 361 -21.16 -0.94 21.67
N ARG A 362 -20.32 -0.29 20.87
CA ARG A 362 -20.72 0.93 20.14
C ARG A 362 -21.77 0.65 19.06
N PHE A 363 -21.72 -0.52 18.42
CA PHE A 363 -22.75 -0.95 17.48
C PHE A 363 -24.10 -1.16 18.18
N LEU A 364 -24.09 -1.78 19.37
CA LEU A 364 -25.30 -1.95 20.19
C LEU A 364 -25.86 -0.61 20.70
N GLU A 365 -25.01 0.35 21.03
CA GLU A 365 -25.42 1.71 21.39
C GLU A 365 -26.04 2.46 20.20
N LEU A 366 -25.46 2.33 19.00
CA LEU A 366 -26.06 2.84 17.76
C LEU A 366 -27.42 2.19 17.49
N ALA A 367 -27.56 0.90 17.75
CA ALA A 367 -28.82 0.19 17.56
C ALA A 367 -29.91 0.76 18.48
N LYS A 368 -29.56 1.06 19.74
CA LYS A 368 -30.46 1.74 20.69
C LYS A 368 -30.86 3.14 20.21
N LEU A 369 -29.92 3.90 19.65
CA LEU A 369 -30.16 5.25 19.16
C LEU A 369 -31.08 5.27 17.93
N HIS A 370 -30.87 4.36 16.98
CA HIS A 370 -31.61 4.28 15.71
C HIS A 370 -32.55 3.06 15.64
N LYS A 371 -33.19 2.74 16.77
CA LYS A 371 -33.97 1.52 17.02
C LYS A 371 -34.97 1.14 15.93
N GLU A 372 -35.74 2.10 15.41
CA GLU A 372 -36.83 1.85 14.45
C GLU A 372 -36.31 1.32 13.11
N ALA A 373 -35.13 1.76 12.69
CA ALA A 373 -34.52 1.33 11.44
C ALA A 373 -33.54 0.17 11.62
N SER A 374 -32.94 0.02 12.81
CA SER A 374 -31.84 -0.92 13.05
C SER A 374 -32.31 -2.28 13.59
N ILE A 375 -33.21 -2.29 14.57
CA ILE A 375 -33.59 -3.49 15.32
C ILE A 375 -34.28 -4.53 14.43
N PRO A 376 -35.28 -4.18 13.59
CA PRO A 376 -35.97 -5.18 12.77
C PRO A 376 -35.03 -5.89 11.79
N VAL A 377 -34.11 -5.14 11.17
CA VAL A 377 -33.11 -5.67 10.22
C VAL A 377 -32.18 -6.66 10.91
N MET A 378 -31.66 -6.28 12.09
CA MET A 378 -30.73 -7.11 12.83
C MET A 378 -31.38 -8.35 13.45
N ILE A 379 -32.60 -8.24 14.00
CA ILE A 379 -33.33 -9.39 14.57
C ILE A 379 -33.58 -10.44 13.48
N LEU A 380 -34.08 -10.03 12.32
CA LEU A 380 -34.34 -10.95 11.21
C LEU A 380 -33.06 -11.66 10.77
N ALA A 381 -31.97 -10.92 10.58
CA ALA A 381 -30.69 -11.48 10.16
C ALA A 381 -30.12 -12.48 11.18
N LEU A 382 -30.16 -12.14 12.48
CA LEU A 382 -29.67 -13.01 13.54
C LEU A 382 -30.56 -14.25 13.72
N GLN A 383 -31.88 -14.14 13.59
CA GLN A 383 -32.79 -15.29 13.61
C GLN A 383 -32.46 -16.27 12.46
N ASN A 384 -32.23 -15.74 11.26
CA ASN A 384 -31.81 -16.56 10.12
C ASN A 384 -30.46 -17.23 10.38
N ALA A 385 -29.48 -16.51 10.95
CA ALA A 385 -28.19 -17.08 11.32
C ALA A 385 -28.32 -18.20 12.37
N VAL A 386 -29.27 -18.09 13.30
CA VAL A 386 -29.56 -19.15 14.28
C VAL A 386 -30.15 -20.40 13.62
N ASN A 387 -31.09 -20.22 12.68
CA ASN A 387 -31.87 -21.31 12.13
C ASN A 387 -31.18 -22.03 10.96
N TYR A 388 -30.36 -21.31 10.18
CA TYR A 388 -29.87 -21.80 8.89
C TYR A 388 -28.34 -21.86 8.77
N SER A 389 -27.58 -21.36 9.75
CA SER A 389 -26.11 -21.44 9.70
C SER A 389 -25.62 -22.89 9.71
N ARG A 390 -24.72 -23.21 8.78
CA ARG A 390 -24.02 -24.51 8.71
C ARG A 390 -22.93 -24.67 9.78
N ASN A 391 -22.52 -23.58 10.43
CA ASN A 391 -21.50 -23.59 11.47
C ASN A 391 -22.14 -23.62 12.86
N SER A 392 -21.68 -24.52 13.74
CA SER A 392 -22.22 -24.73 15.09
C SER A 392 -22.01 -23.56 16.07
N SER A 393 -20.97 -22.74 15.88
CA SER A 393 -20.66 -21.60 16.77
C SER A 393 -21.51 -20.36 16.48
N VAL A 394 -21.90 -20.16 15.22
CA VAL A 394 -22.66 -18.97 14.77
C VAL A 394 -24.01 -18.85 15.49
N PRO A 395 -24.86 -19.90 15.56
CA PRO A 395 -26.13 -19.84 16.29
C PRO A 395 -25.98 -19.50 17.78
N ILE A 396 -24.91 -19.95 18.43
CA ILE A 396 -24.69 -19.72 19.87
C ILE A 396 -24.46 -18.22 20.12
N ILE A 397 -23.57 -17.60 19.35
CA ILE A 397 -23.25 -16.18 19.47
C ILE A 397 -24.46 -15.33 19.04
N ALA A 398 -25.13 -15.71 17.94
CA ALA A 398 -26.31 -15.00 17.46
C ALA A 398 -27.46 -14.98 18.48
N LYS A 399 -27.71 -16.11 19.19
CA LYS A 399 -28.71 -16.16 20.28
C LYS A 399 -28.38 -15.19 21.42
N HIS A 400 -27.09 -15.08 21.79
CA HIS A 400 -26.66 -14.16 22.84
C HIS A 400 -26.90 -12.70 22.44
N ILE A 401 -26.60 -12.34 21.19
CA ILE A 401 -26.83 -10.99 20.67
C ILE A 401 -28.33 -10.69 20.55
N LEU A 402 -29.13 -11.64 20.04
CA LEU A 402 -30.59 -11.52 19.98
C LEU A 402 -31.19 -11.17 21.34
N LYS A 403 -30.76 -11.86 22.40
CA LYS A 403 -31.25 -11.57 23.76
C LYS A 403 -31.00 -10.11 24.14
N LYS A 404 -29.78 -9.59 23.89
CA LYS A 404 -29.44 -8.19 24.15
C LYS A 404 -30.31 -7.22 23.34
N LEU A 405 -30.62 -7.53 22.09
CA LEU A 405 -31.46 -6.68 21.23
C LEU A 405 -32.94 -6.72 21.64
N TYR A 406 -33.47 -7.87 22.05
CA TYR A 406 -34.84 -7.96 22.58
C TYR A 406 -35.01 -7.19 23.88
N ASP A 407 -34.00 -7.18 24.75
CA ASP A 407 -34.05 -6.37 25.97
C ASP A 407 -34.16 -4.87 25.61
N VAL A 408 -33.46 -4.42 24.55
CA VAL A 408 -33.60 -3.05 24.01
C VAL A 408 -34.98 -2.80 23.42
N GLU A 409 -35.52 -3.74 22.66
CA GLU A 409 -36.85 -3.61 22.04
C GLU A 409 -37.97 -3.52 23.11
N LYS A 410 -37.90 -4.37 24.13
CA LYS A 410 -38.83 -4.35 25.28
C LYS A 410 -38.77 -3.04 26.05
N ASP A 411 -37.56 -2.51 26.29
CA ASP A 411 -37.39 -1.23 26.95
C ASP A 411 -38.04 -0.07 26.16
N VAL A 412 -38.03 -0.15 24.83
CA VAL A 412 -38.65 0.86 23.97
C VAL A 412 -40.17 0.73 23.95
N SER A 413 -40.68 -0.50 23.83
CA SER A 413 -42.11 -0.80 23.84
C SER A 413 -42.75 -0.31 25.14
N TRP A 414 -42.11 -0.58 26.28
CA TRP A 414 -42.55 -0.07 27.59
C TRP A 414 -42.59 1.47 27.64
N LYS A 415 -41.56 2.18 27.17
CA LYS A 415 -41.51 3.66 27.19
C LYS A 415 -42.62 4.29 26.33
N LEU A 416 -42.85 3.74 25.13
CA LEU A 416 -43.89 4.24 24.24
C LEU A 416 -45.29 4.03 24.85
N GLU A 417 -45.55 2.87 25.46
CA GLU A 417 -46.80 2.62 26.18
C GLU A 417 -46.99 3.56 27.39
N ASP A 418 -45.93 3.89 28.11
CA ASP A 418 -45.98 4.79 29.28
C ASP A 418 -46.20 6.27 28.86
N GLU A 419 -45.56 6.72 27.78
CA GLU A 419 -45.82 8.06 27.22
C GLU A 419 -47.23 8.19 26.60
N GLU A 420 -47.74 7.14 25.96
CA GLU A 420 -49.11 7.14 25.44
C GLU A 420 -50.14 7.20 26.58
N LYS A 421 -49.87 6.49 27.70
CA LYS A 421 -50.68 6.56 28.93
C LYS A 421 -50.60 7.94 29.59
N LYS A 422 -49.44 8.60 29.59
CA LYS A 422 -49.29 9.98 30.09
C LYS A 422 -50.03 10.98 29.22
N THR A 423 -49.90 10.88 27.90
CA THR A 423 -50.56 11.77 26.93
C THR A 423 -52.08 11.66 27.01
N LYS A 424 -52.62 10.45 27.22
CA LYS A 424 -54.05 10.21 27.48
C LYS A 424 -54.54 10.77 28.81
N ARG A 425 -53.67 10.83 29.85
CA ARG A 425 -54.00 11.44 31.17
C ARG A 425 -54.01 12.97 31.15
N THR A 426 -53.23 13.62 30.30
CA THR A 426 -53.23 15.09 30.13
C THR A 426 -54.32 15.62 29.18
N ARG A 427 -55.08 14.74 28.51
CA ARG A 427 -56.22 15.11 27.64
C ARG A 427 -57.59 14.96 28.32
N ILE A 428 -57.59 14.70 29.62
CA ILE A 428 -58.75 14.77 30.54
C ILE A 428 -58.54 16.00 31.41
#